data_AF-A0A0Q6T5L5-F1
#
_entry.id   AF-A0A0Q6T5L5-F1
#
_cell.length_a   1.000
_cell.length_b   1.000
_cell.length_c   1.000
_cell.angle_alpha   90.00
_cell.angle_beta   90.00
_cell.angle_gamma   90.00
#
_symmetry.space_group_name_H-M   'P 1'
#
loop_
_entity.id
_entity.type
_entity.pdbx_description
1 polymer ?
#
loop_
_entity_poly.entity_id
_entity_poly.type
_entity_poly.pdbx_seq_one_letter_code
_entity_poly.pdbx_strand_id
1 'polypeptide(L)'
;MDIVVNEELKAYIDPLTAEEHEALERSILAEGCRDALVLWGDVLVDGHNRYGICSKHGLPFQTVQNPRFRSMEDVHLWMIDQHLGRRSISDFQRGVLALRKREIVAERRARGAAAQTTEPAAQAAEPVPAPEALQTREALAKAARLSSNQVVMIEKIQKQATPEVVAAVKAGAISINAAAAVATLPAEEQAAAAAAGAQELKQAAKRVRETKRKPPAADPAPDAAEASAPDDTVQALRQRVATLEAENAALRQELAALRPQPSSPHPVEEAQAPF
;
A
#
# COMPACT_ATOMS: atom_id res chain seq x y z
N MET A 1 10.98 -39.87 14.56
CA MET A 1 11.70 -38.59 14.50
C MET A 1 10.97 -37.66 15.45
N ASP A 2 11.66 -37.09 16.43
CA ASP A 2 11.05 -36.08 17.30
C ASP A 2 11.19 -34.71 16.60
N ILE A 3 10.09 -34.00 16.39
CA ILE A 3 10.07 -32.70 15.69
C ILE A 3 9.74 -31.64 16.74
N VAL A 4 10.65 -30.69 16.90
CA VAL A 4 10.52 -29.58 17.83
C VAL A 4 9.82 -28.41 17.13
N VAL A 5 8.68 -27.99 17.68
CA VAL A 5 7.97 -26.79 17.23
C VAL A 5 8.50 -25.58 17.99
N ASN A 6 9.20 -24.68 17.29
CA ASN A 6 9.59 -23.40 17.84
C ASN A 6 8.42 -22.40 17.68
N GLU A 7 7.88 -21.91 18.79
CA GLU A 7 6.72 -21.00 18.77
C GLU A 7 7.03 -19.63 18.13
N GLU A 8 8.29 -19.16 18.18
CA GLU A 8 8.69 -17.93 17.50
C GLU A 8 8.63 -18.12 15.97
N LEU A 9 9.14 -19.25 15.46
CA LEU A 9 9.06 -19.57 14.04
C LEU A 9 7.62 -19.79 13.59
N LYS A 10 6.80 -20.46 14.41
CA LYS A 10 5.39 -20.68 14.12
C LYS A 10 4.59 -19.38 14.07
N ALA A 11 4.88 -18.43 14.96
CA ALA A 11 4.24 -17.11 15.00
C ALA A 11 4.83 -16.10 14.00
N TYR A 12 5.95 -16.44 13.35
CA TYR A 12 6.69 -15.51 12.50
C TYR A 12 5.88 -15.06 11.27
N ILE A 13 5.09 -15.97 10.71
CA ILE A 13 4.17 -15.72 9.61
C ILE A 13 2.75 -15.74 10.15
N ASP A 14 1.91 -14.82 9.67
CA ASP A 14 0.49 -14.79 10.05
C ASP A 14 -0.16 -16.17 9.82
N PRO A 15 -0.93 -16.68 10.79
CA PRO A 15 -1.57 -17.98 10.66
C PRO A 15 -2.64 -17.97 9.57
N LEU A 16 -2.97 -19.16 9.07
CA LEU A 16 -4.12 -19.36 8.19
C LEU A 16 -5.40 -18.93 8.93
N THR A 17 -6.36 -18.41 8.18
CA THR A 17 -7.72 -18.26 8.69
C THR A 17 -8.33 -19.63 9.00
N ALA A 18 -9.39 -19.67 9.80
CA ALA A 18 -10.09 -20.92 10.10
C ALA A 18 -10.54 -21.62 8.80
N GLU A 19 -11.10 -20.86 7.85
CA GLU A 19 -11.55 -21.37 6.55
C GLU A 19 -10.39 -21.93 5.71
N GLU A 20 -9.25 -21.24 5.67
CA GLU A 20 -8.04 -21.71 4.97
C GLU A 20 -7.48 -22.98 5.61
N HIS A 21 -7.45 -23.04 6.94
CA HIS A 21 -7.00 -24.20 7.68
C HIS A 21 -7.91 -25.40 7.44
N GLU A 22 -9.23 -25.23 7.48
CA GLU A 22 -10.20 -26.29 7.17
C GLU A 22 -10.07 -26.77 5.73
N ALA A 23 -9.86 -25.86 4.77
CA ALA A 23 -9.63 -26.22 3.38
C ALA A 23 -8.35 -27.06 3.21
N LEU A 24 -7.27 -26.68 3.92
CA LEU A 24 -6.03 -27.44 3.96
C LEU A 24 -6.24 -28.82 4.60
N GLU A 25 -6.96 -28.90 5.73
CA GLU A 25 -7.25 -30.15 6.43
C GLU A 25 -8.05 -31.10 5.54
N ARG A 26 -9.08 -30.61 4.83
CA ARG A 26 -9.82 -31.43 3.85
C ARG A 26 -8.94 -31.96 2.73
N SER A 27 -8.05 -31.13 2.17
CA SER A 27 -7.13 -31.57 1.11
C SER A 27 -6.13 -32.63 1.61
N ILE A 28 -5.57 -32.45 2.81
CA ILE A 28 -4.64 -33.43 3.41
C ILE A 28 -5.35 -34.75 3.72
N LEU A 29 -6.59 -34.71 4.21
CA LEU A 29 -7.36 -35.93 4.47
C LEU A 29 -7.70 -36.70 3.18
N ALA A 30 -7.95 -35.99 2.08
CA ALA A 30 -8.29 -36.59 0.79
C ALA A 30 -7.07 -37.12 0.02
N GLU A 31 -5.96 -36.39 0.04
CA GLU A 31 -4.81 -36.63 -0.85
C GLU A 31 -3.51 -36.99 -0.11
N GLY A 32 -3.50 -36.90 1.22
CA GLY A 32 -2.31 -37.03 2.05
C GLY A 32 -1.43 -35.77 2.10
N CYS A 33 -0.39 -35.80 2.92
CA CYS A 33 0.59 -34.72 3.03
C CYS A 33 1.61 -34.78 1.89
N ARG A 34 1.25 -34.22 0.74
CA ARG A 34 2.09 -34.24 -0.48
C ARG A 34 3.39 -33.46 -0.32
N ASP A 35 3.29 -32.22 0.17
CA ASP A 35 4.44 -31.35 0.31
C ASP A 35 5.20 -31.70 1.59
N ALA A 36 6.51 -31.88 1.48
CA ALA A 36 7.37 -32.19 2.62
C ALA A 36 7.42 -31.02 3.63
N LEU A 37 7.57 -31.37 4.91
CA LEU A 37 7.87 -30.44 5.99
C LEU A 37 9.35 -30.05 5.91
N VAL A 38 9.67 -28.78 6.15
CA VAL A 38 11.05 -28.30 6.11
C VAL A 38 11.60 -28.21 7.52
N LEU A 39 12.73 -28.86 7.76
CA LEU A 39 13.39 -28.93 9.05
C LEU A 39 14.78 -28.26 9.02
N TRP A 40 15.22 -27.83 10.19
CA TRP A 40 16.62 -27.50 10.50
C TRP A 40 17.05 -28.30 11.72
N GLY A 41 17.70 -29.44 11.49
CA GLY A 41 17.90 -30.43 12.55
C GLY A 41 16.56 -31.07 12.93
N ASP A 42 16.18 -30.93 14.20
CA ASP A 42 14.89 -31.34 14.76
C ASP A 42 13.84 -30.22 14.76
N VAL A 43 14.24 -28.97 14.50
CA VAL A 43 13.33 -27.81 14.52
C VAL A 43 12.49 -27.74 13.25
N LEU A 44 11.17 -27.60 13.41
CA LEU A 44 10.24 -27.35 12.31
C LEU A 44 10.35 -25.90 11.83
N VAL A 45 10.70 -25.73 10.55
CA VAL A 45 10.85 -24.41 9.92
C VAL A 45 9.62 -24.04 9.09
N ASP A 46 9.12 -24.95 8.26
CA ASP A 46 7.91 -24.73 7.46
C ASP A 46 7.05 -25.98 7.39
N GLY A 47 5.73 -25.74 7.31
CA GLY A 47 4.73 -26.80 7.34
C GLY A 47 4.07 -26.98 8.71
N HIS A 48 4.12 -25.99 9.60
CA HIS A 48 3.46 -26.01 10.92
C HIS A 48 2.01 -26.51 10.88
N ASN A 49 1.17 -25.96 9.99
CA ASN A 49 -0.23 -26.40 9.84
C ASN A 49 -0.32 -27.84 9.32
N ARG A 50 0.50 -28.21 8.33
CA ARG A 50 0.55 -29.56 7.77
C ARG A 50 0.97 -30.57 8.85
N TYR A 51 2.00 -30.26 9.62
CA TYR A 51 2.48 -31.07 10.73
C TYR A 51 1.40 -31.26 11.81
N GLY A 52 0.70 -30.19 12.19
CA GLY A 52 -0.39 -30.26 13.16
C GLY A 52 -1.53 -31.16 12.70
N ILE A 53 -1.96 -30.99 11.43
CA ILE A 53 -3.02 -31.82 10.82
C ILE A 53 -2.57 -33.29 10.73
N CYS A 54 -1.37 -33.56 10.23
CA CYS A 54 -0.89 -34.93 10.08
C CYS A 54 -0.73 -35.63 11.43
N SER A 55 -0.19 -34.93 12.43
CA SER A 55 -0.06 -35.45 13.79
C SER A 55 -1.42 -35.75 14.43
N LYS A 56 -2.40 -34.85 14.25
CA LYS A 56 -3.78 -35.03 14.73
C LYS A 56 -4.45 -36.28 14.15
N HIS A 57 -4.22 -36.56 12.86
CA HIS A 57 -4.89 -37.65 12.14
C HIS A 57 -4.03 -38.91 11.97
N GLY A 58 -2.81 -38.94 12.52
CA GLY A 58 -1.89 -40.06 12.35
C GLY A 58 -1.46 -40.30 10.89
N LEU A 59 -1.43 -39.25 10.07
CA LEU A 59 -1.09 -39.35 8.65
C LEU A 59 0.43 -39.32 8.44
N PRO A 60 0.96 -40.11 7.49
CA PRO A 60 2.36 -40.04 7.13
C PRO A 60 2.68 -38.71 6.44
N PHE A 61 3.89 -38.21 6.67
CA PHE A 61 4.43 -37.02 6.03
C PHE A 61 5.91 -37.22 5.72
N GLN A 62 6.39 -36.45 4.74
CA GLN A 62 7.82 -36.41 4.40
C GLN A 62 8.48 -35.19 5.04
N THR A 63 9.78 -35.29 5.30
CA THR A 63 10.59 -34.20 5.83
C THR A 63 11.81 -33.98 4.96
N VAL A 64 12.20 -32.72 4.76
CA VAL A 64 13.43 -32.34 4.07
C VAL A 64 14.25 -31.41 4.95
N GLN A 65 15.58 -31.59 4.92
CA GLN A 65 16.52 -30.68 5.56
C GLN A 65 16.93 -29.60 4.58
N ASN A 66 17.03 -28.35 5.03
CA ASN A 66 17.59 -27.29 4.21
C ASN A 66 19.06 -27.05 4.59
N PRO A 67 20.03 -27.45 3.75
CA PRO A 67 21.46 -27.39 4.09
C PRO A 67 22.03 -25.97 4.07
N ARG A 68 21.24 -24.96 3.68
CA ARG A 68 21.69 -23.57 3.57
C ARG A 68 21.52 -22.78 4.87
N PHE A 69 20.81 -23.32 5.85
CA PHE A 69 20.61 -22.65 7.14
C PHE A 69 21.88 -22.74 7.99
N ARG A 70 22.48 -21.58 8.28
CA ARG A 70 23.64 -21.44 9.17
C ARG A 70 23.30 -20.64 10.42
N SER A 71 22.17 -19.95 10.41
CA SER A 71 21.71 -19.05 11.46
C SER A 71 20.19 -18.91 11.43
N MET A 72 19.62 -18.41 12.52
CA MET A 72 18.18 -18.10 12.59
C MET A 72 17.77 -17.03 11.57
N GLU A 73 18.67 -16.12 11.22
CA GLU A 73 18.45 -15.14 10.15
C GLU A 73 18.25 -15.81 8.79
N ASP A 74 19.02 -16.87 8.48
CA ASP A 74 18.86 -17.59 7.22
C ASP A 74 17.49 -18.28 7.16
N VAL A 75 17.02 -18.79 8.30
CA VAL A 75 15.69 -19.37 8.46
C VAL A 75 14.62 -18.30 8.19
N HIS A 76 14.68 -17.16 8.88
CA HIS A 76 13.73 -16.05 8.70
C HIS A 76 13.71 -15.51 7.26
N LEU A 77 14.88 -15.31 6.65
CA LEU A 77 14.99 -14.84 5.26
C LEU A 77 14.37 -15.84 4.29
N TRP A 78 14.65 -17.14 4.48
CA TRP A 78 14.07 -18.18 3.64
C TRP A 78 12.55 -18.27 3.83
N MET A 79 12.04 -18.19 5.06
CA MET A 79 10.60 -18.18 5.34
C MET A 79 9.90 -17.01 4.65
N ILE A 80 10.49 -15.81 4.70
CA ILE A 80 9.98 -14.63 3.98
C ILE A 80 9.94 -14.92 2.48
N ASP A 81 11.02 -15.44 1.91
CA ASP A 81 11.12 -15.67 0.46
C ASP A 81 10.14 -16.73 -0.04
N GLN A 82 9.90 -17.79 0.75
CA GLN A 82 8.85 -18.75 0.44
C GLN A 82 7.47 -18.09 0.37
N HIS A 83 7.15 -17.20 1.31
CA HIS A 83 5.84 -16.55 1.37
C HIS A 83 5.67 -15.48 0.30
N LEU A 84 6.71 -14.69 0.02
CA LEU A 84 6.69 -13.70 -1.08
C LEU A 84 6.47 -14.36 -2.45
N GLY A 85 6.88 -15.63 -2.62
CA GLY A 85 6.60 -16.43 -3.81
C GLY A 85 5.14 -16.91 -3.95
N ARG A 86 4.37 -16.95 -2.85
CA ARG A 86 2.98 -17.43 -2.87
C ARG A 86 2.06 -16.38 -3.47
N ARG A 87 1.06 -16.82 -4.24
CA ARG A 87 0.02 -15.93 -4.81
C ARG A 87 -1.10 -15.58 -3.84
N SER A 88 -1.31 -16.40 -2.81
CA SER A 88 -2.43 -16.27 -1.86
C SER A 88 -2.26 -15.17 -0.81
N ILE A 89 -1.04 -14.66 -0.57
CA ILE A 89 -0.84 -13.62 0.45
C ILE A 89 -1.28 -12.24 -0.06
N SER A 90 -1.86 -11.45 0.85
CA SER A 90 -2.33 -10.09 0.54
C SER A 90 -1.16 -9.13 0.27
N ASP A 91 -1.44 -8.05 -0.47
CA ASP A 91 -0.46 -6.96 -0.71
C ASP A 91 0.08 -6.36 0.59
N PHE A 92 -0.78 -6.25 1.62
CA PHE A 92 -0.37 -5.76 2.92
C PHE A 92 0.67 -6.69 3.56
N GLN A 93 0.39 -8.00 3.59
CA GLN A 93 1.32 -9.00 4.11
C GLN A 93 2.62 -9.05 3.29
N ARG A 94 2.57 -8.95 1.96
CA ARG A 94 3.77 -8.85 1.12
C ARG A 94 4.65 -7.68 1.53
N GLY A 95 4.05 -6.51 1.72
CA GLY A 95 4.79 -5.32 2.14
C GLY A 95 5.39 -5.45 3.54
N VAL A 96 4.66 -6.06 4.49
CA VAL A 96 5.16 -6.33 5.85
C VAL A 96 6.37 -7.26 5.81
N LEU A 97 6.28 -8.39 5.09
CA LEU A 97 7.38 -9.34 4.95
C LEU A 97 8.59 -8.72 4.26
N ALA A 98 8.36 -7.89 3.24
CA ALA A 98 9.43 -7.18 2.55
C ALA A 98 10.15 -6.21 3.49
N LEU A 99 9.41 -5.43 4.30
CA LEU A 99 10.00 -4.51 5.29
C LEU A 99 10.86 -5.27 6.32
N ARG A 100 10.37 -6.39 6.85
CA ARG A 100 11.15 -7.27 7.75
C ARG A 100 12.41 -7.82 7.07
N LYS A 101 12.31 -8.23 5.79
CA LYS A 101 13.45 -8.70 5.01
C LYS A 101 14.54 -7.64 4.93
N ARG A 102 14.15 -6.39 4.66
CA ARG A 102 15.07 -5.25 4.59
C ARG A 102 15.79 -5.05 5.93
N GLU A 103 15.08 -5.14 7.04
CA GLU A 103 15.65 -4.98 8.40
C GLU A 103 16.71 -6.06 8.67
N ILE A 104 16.39 -7.34 8.45
CA ILE A 104 17.34 -8.43 8.65
C ILE A 104 18.60 -8.26 7.78
N VAL A 105 18.43 -7.90 6.51
CA VAL A 105 19.57 -7.68 5.59
C VAL A 105 20.41 -6.48 6.02
N ALA A 106 19.77 -5.40 6.49
CA ALA A 106 20.46 -4.21 6.99
C ALA A 106 21.28 -4.52 8.26
N GLU A 107 20.69 -5.25 9.21
CA GLU A 107 21.36 -5.66 10.45
C GLU A 107 22.55 -6.60 10.19
N ARG A 108 22.39 -7.55 9.27
CA ARG A 108 23.49 -8.45 8.85
C ARG A 108 24.66 -7.64 8.26
N ARG A 109 24.36 -6.66 7.40
CA ARG A 109 25.38 -5.78 6.81
C ARG A 109 26.06 -4.93 7.87
N ALA A 110 25.31 -4.33 8.79
CA ALA A 110 25.85 -3.50 9.86
C ALA A 110 26.83 -4.30 10.73
N ARG A 111 26.49 -5.55 11.09
CA ARG A 111 27.41 -6.45 11.82
C ARG A 111 28.65 -6.81 11.00
N GLY A 112 28.49 -7.12 9.71
CA GLY A 112 29.62 -7.41 8.83
C GLY A 112 30.60 -6.23 8.70
N ALA A 113 30.08 -5.01 8.61
CA ALA A 113 30.91 -3.80 8.57
C ALA A 113 31.64 -3.54 9.89
N ALA A 114 30.97 -3.74 11.04
CA ALA A 114 31.59 -3.58 12.36
C ALA A 114 32.71 -4.60 12.64
N ALA A 115 32.55 -5.84 12.16
CA ALA A 115 33.58 -6.88 12.24
C ALA A 115 34.79 -6.56 11.35
N GLN A 116 34.59 -5.98 10.17
CA GLN A 116 35.69 -5.57 9.28
C GLN A 116 36.50 -4.37 9.82
N THR A 117 35.92 -3.54 10.69
CA THR A 117 36.64 -2.43 11.32
C THR A 117 37.48 -2.82 12.54
N THR A 118 37.36 -4.06 13.04
CA THR A 118 38.05 -4.51 14.26
C THR A 118 39.18 -5.53 14.03
N GLU A 119 39.39 -6.00 12.79
CA GLU A 119 40.49 -6.92 12.46
C GLU A 119 41.43 -6.33 11.39
N PRO A 120 42.76 -6.29 11.60
CA PRO A 120 43.69 -5.96 10.52
C PRO A 120 43.67 -7.09 9.48
N ALA A 121 43.40 -6.69 8.24
CA ALA A 121 43.17 -7.54 7.08
C ALA A 121 44.06 -8.80 7.01
N ALA A 122 43.43 -9.98 7.11
CA ALA A 122 43.97 -11.21 6.60
C ALA A 122 42.89 -11.96 5.80
N GLN A 123 43.17 -12.07 4.49
CA GLN A 123 42.56 -12.97 3.51
C GLN A 123 41.19 -12.56 2.95
N ALA A 124 41.28 -11.99 1.75
CA ALA A 124 40.18 -11.76 0.82
C ALA A 124 39.50 -13.09 0.47
N ALA A 125 38.37 -13.37 1.13
CA ALA A 125 37.30 -14.13 0.51
C ALA A 125 36.54 -13.17 -0.41
N GLU A 126 36.38 -13.55 -1.68
CA GLU A 126 35.69 -12.71 -2.66
C GLU A 126 34.31 -12.27 -2.15
N PRO A 127 33.96 -10.98 -2.26
CA PRO A 127 32.66 -10.51 -1.87
C PRO A 127 31.65 -11.07 -2.88
N VAL A 128 30.92 -12.10 -2.47
CA VAL A 128 29.67 -12.48 -3.14
C VAL A 128 28.84 -11.19 -3.19
N PRO A 129 28.44 -10.67 -4.37
CA PRO A 129 27.73 -9.41 -4.45
C PRO A 129 26.43 -9.57 -3.68
N ALA A 130 26.37 -8.97 -2.50
CA ALA A 130 25.14 -8.87 -1.73
C ALA A 130 24.15 -8.11 -2.61
N PRO A 131 22.92 -8.61 -2.79
CA PRO A 131 21.99 -7.92 -3.66
C PRO A 131 21.70 -6.56 -3.03
N GLU A 132 22.19 -5.49 -3.67
CA GLU A 132 21.81 -4.10 -3.41
C GLU A 132 20.28 -3.89 -3.55
N ALA A 133 19.59 -4.91 -4.06
CA ALA A 133 18.18 -4.98 -4.42
C ALA A 133 17.15 -4.79 -3.29
N LEU A 134 17.53 -4.44 -2.07
CA LEU A 134 16.58 -4.09 -1.00
C LEU A 134 16.87 -2.76 -0.29
N GLN A 135 17.92 -2.04 -0.71
CA GLN A 135 18.31 -0.78 -0.08
C GLN A 135 17.39 0.36 -0.48
N THR A 136 16.97 0.39 -1.74
CA THR A 136 16.05 1.41 -2.24
C THR A 136 14.61 0.98 -2.02
N ARG A 137 13.74 1.97 -1.79
CA ARG A 137 12.28 1.75 -1.71
C ARG A 137 11.73 1.06 -2.96
N GLU A 138 12.29 1.39 -4.12
CA GLU A 138 11.89 0.82 -5.42
C GLU A 138 12.27 -0.66 -5.53
N ALA A 139 13.48 -1.03 -5.11
CA ALA A 139 13.92 -2.42 -5.18
C ALA A 139 13.15 -3.29 -4.16
N LEU A 140 12.83 -2.72 -3.00
CA LEU A 140 11.91 -3.33 -2.03
C LEU A 140 10.50 -3.53 -2.60
N ALA A 141 9.94 -2.51 -3.25
CA ALA A 141 8.63 -2.58 -3.88
C ALA A 141 8.60 -3.65 -4.98
N LYS A 142 9.64 -3.72 -5.81
CA LYS A 142 9.80 -4.76 -6.83
C LYS A 142 9.85 -6.17 -6.24
N ALA A 143 10.63 -6.37 -5.17
CA ALA A 143 10.73 -7.66 -4.48
C ALA A 143 9.37 -8.08 -3.87
N ALA A 144 8.60 -7.12 -3.36
CA ALA A 144 7.26 -7.34 -2.82
C ALA A 144 6.16 -7.46 -3.90
N ARG A 145 6.46 -7.17 -5.17
CA ARG A 145 5.49 -7.00 -6.27
C ARG A 145 4.45 -5.90 -5.99
N LEU A 146 4.88 -4.82 -5.36
CA LEU A 146 4.06 -3.67 -4.98
C LEU A 146 4.54 -2.39 -5.68
N SER A 147 3.71 -1.34 -5.64
CA SER A 147 4.16 0.01 -5.98
C SER A 147 4.94 0.65 -4.84
N SER A 148 5.87 1.56 -5.15
CA SER A 148 6.63 2.33 -4.15
C SER A 148 5.71 3.08 -3.17
N ASN A 149 4.57 3.59 -3.64
CA ASN A 149 3.59 4.27 -2.79
C ASN A 149 2.91 3.30 -1.80
N GLN A 150 2.56 2.08 -2.23
CA GLN A 150 2.01 1.06 -1.33
C GLN A 150 3.01 0.72 -0.22
N VAL A 151 4.31 0.58 -0.54
CA VAL A 151 5.34 0.32 0.47
C VAL A 151 5.37 1.43 1.53
N VAL A 152 5.31 2.70 1.12
CA VAL A 152 5.28 3.85 2.05
C VAL A 152 4.02 3.82 2.93
N MET A 153 2.86 3.48 2.36
CA MET A 153 1.62 3.37 3.11
C MET A 153 1.65 2.21 4.11
N ILE A 154 2.21 1.06 3.73
CA ILE A 154 2.36 -0.11 4.62
C ILE A 154 3.34 0.20 5.74
N GLU A 155 4.46 0.86 5.45
CA GLU A 155 5.41 1.31 6.48
C GLU A 155 4.76 2.29 7.47
N LYS A 156 3.90 3.21 6.98
CA LYS A 156 3.12 4.09 7.85
C LYS A 156 2.15 3.31 8.74
N ILE A 157 1.40 2.36 8.17
CA ILE A 157 0.46 1.53 8.93
C ILE A 157 1.21 0.78 10.03
N GLN A 158 2.36 0.16 9.73
CA GLN A 158 3.13 -0.55 10.76
C GLN A 158 3.62 0.35 11.90
N LYS A 159 3.96 1.62 11.63
CA LYS A 159 4.50 2.53 12.64
C LYS A 159 3.42 3.25 13.46
N GLN A 160 2.24 3.46 12.91
CA GLN A 160 1.26 4.41 13.47
C GLN A 160 -0.14 3.82 13.69
N ALA A 161 -0.46 2.69 13.06
CA ALA A 161 -1.78 2.09 13.20
C ALA A 161 -1.91 1.32 14.52
N THR A 162 -3.06 1.41 15.18
CA THR A 162 -3.34 0.57 16.34
C THR A 162 -3.50 -0.91 15.94
N PRO A 163 -3.32 -1.87 16.87
CA PRO A 163 -3.44 -3.30 16.58
C PRO A 163 -4.75 -3.68 15.90
N GLU A 164 -5.85 -3.03 16.27
CA GLU A 164 -7.19 -3.27 15.73
C GLU A 164 -7.29 -2.82 14.27
N VAL A 165 -6.70 -1.68 13.91
CA VAL A 165 -6.62 -1.22 12.52
C VAL A 165 -5.76 -2.17 11.69
N VAL A 166 -4.63 -2.62 12.22
CA VAL A 166 -3.76 -3.61 11.54
C VAL A 166 -4.52 -4.92 11.31
N ALA A 167 -5.26 -5.40 12.32
CA ALA A 167 -6.08 -6.60 12.19
C ALA A 167 -7.15 -6.43 11.11
N ALA A 168 -7.83 -5.27 11.05
CA ALA A 168 -8.82 -4.97 10.02
C ALA A 168 -8.23 -4.97 8.60
N VAL A 169 -6.99 -4.51 8.41
CA VAL A 169 -6.30 -4.57 7.11
C VAL A 169 -5.92 -6.01 6.76
N LYS A 170 -5.37 -6.76 7.71
CA LYS A 170 -4.99 -8.17 7.51
C LYS A 170 -6.18 -9.03 7.13
N ALA A 171 -7.33 -8.80 7.78
CA ALA A 171 -8.59 -9.46 7.47
C ALA A 171 -9.24 -8.98 6.15
N GLY A 172 -8.66 -7.98 5.47
CA GLY A 172 -9.22 -7.41 4.24
C GLY A 172 -10.49 -6.57 4.44
N ALA A 173 -10.86 -6.26 5.68
CA ALA A 173 -12.06 -5.47 6.00
C ALA A 173 -11.95 -4.01 5.51
N ILE A 174 -10.72 -3.47 5.46
CA ILE A 174 -10.40 -2.16 4.90
C ILE A 174 -9.16 -2.24 4.00
N SER A 175 -9.09 -1.33 3.01
CA SER A 175 -7.95 -1.28 2.08
C SER A 175 -6.72 -0.62 2.71
N ILE A 176 -5.53 -0.91 2.15
CA ILE A 176 -4.25 -0.28 2.54
C ILE A 176 -4.37 1.25 2.54
N ASN A 177 -5.00 1.83 1.53
CA ASN A 177 -5.17 3.28 1.44
C ASN A 177 -6.08 3.83 2.55
N ALA A 178 -7.12 3.07 2.94
CA ALA A 178 -8.03 3.51 4.00
C ALA A 178 -7.33 3.46 5.35
N ALA A 179 -6.64 2.35 5.64
CA ALA A 179 -5.86 2.20 6.85
C ALA A 179 -4.73 3.22 6.97
N ALA A 180 -4.01 3.51 5.88
CA ALA A 180 -2.96 4.52 5.89
C ALA A 180 -3.51 5.94 6.14
N ALA A 181 -4.78 6.20 5.85
CA ALA A 181 -5.45 7.45 6.22
C ALA A 181 -5.83 7.44 7.71
N VAL A 182 -6.48 6.37 8.18
CA VAL A 182 -6.85 6.21 9.60
C VAL A 182 -5.62 6.26 10.51
N ALA A 183 -4.49 5.68 10.09
CA ALA A 183 -3.23 5.71 10.84
C ALA A 183 -2.66 7.12 11.09
N THR A 184 -3.22 8.16 10.44
CA THR A 184 -2.84 9.56 10.72
C THR A 184 -3.66 10.23 11.82
N LEU A 185 -4.70 9.56 12.31
CA LEU A 185 -5.51 10.00 13.46
C LEU A 185 -4.83 9.63 14.79
N PRO A 186 -5.19 10.29 15.90
CA PRO A 186 -4.78 9.87 17.24
C PRO A 186 -5.16 8.41 17.53
N ALA A 187 -4.35 7.72 18.34
CA ALA A 187 -4.53 6.29 18.63
C ALA A 187 -5.93 5.98 19.22
N GLU A 188 -6.47 6.86 20.06
CA GLU A 188 -7.81 6.69 20.64
C GLU A 188 -8.91 6.71 19.57
N GLU A 189 -8.83 7.61 18.59
CA GLU A 189 -9.79 7.68 17.49
C GLU A 189 -9.68 6.48 16.55
N GLN A 190 -8.46 5.98 16.32
CA GLN A 190 -8.24 4.77 15.54
C GLN A 190 -8.89 3.55 16.21
N ALA A 191 -8.67 3.38 17.51
CA ALA A 191 -9.25 2.30 18.30
C ALA A 191 -10.78 2.40 18.36
N ALA A 192 -11.32 3.61 18.58
CA ALA A 192 -12.77 3.84 18.59
C ALA A 192 -13.41 3.51 17.23
N ALA A 193 -12.81 3.95 16.13
CA ALA A 193 -13.28 3.64 14.79
C ALA A 193 -13.20 2.14 14.50
N ALA A 194 -12.14 1.46 14.95
CA ALA A 194 -11.99 0.02 14.78
C ALA A 194 -13.02 -0.77 15.60
N ALA A 195 -13.29 -0.36 16.84
CA ALA A 195 -14.31 -0.97 17.70
C ALA A 195 -15.73 -0.81 17.13
N ALA A 196 -16.02 0.31 16.48
CA ALA A 196 -17.29 0.54 15.76
C ALA A 196 -17.40 -0.25 14.44
N GLY A 197 -16.30 -0.86 13.99
CA GLY A 197 -16.27 -1.82 12.88
C GLY A 197 -15.85 -1.25 11.53
N ALA A 198 -15.87 -2.12 10.52
CA ALA A 198 -15.28 -1.85 9.21
C ALA A 198 -15.88 -0.65 8.47
N GLN A 199 -17.18 -0.37 8.65
CA GLN A 199 -17.82 0.79 8.03
C GLN A 199 -17.35 2.09 8.66
N GLU A 200 -17.19 2.14 9.98
CA GLU A 200 -16.70 3.33 10.66
C GLU A 200 -15.25 3.62 10.29
N LEU A 201 -14.39 2.60 10.21
CA LEU A 201 -13.03 2.75 9.70
C LEU A 201 -12.99 3.34 8.27
N LYS A 202 -13.91 2.94 7.38
CA LYS A 202 -14.02 3.50 6.03
C LYS A 202 -14.49 4.96 6.07
N GLN A 203 -15.43 5.31 6.95
CA GLN A 203 -15.89 6.67 7.12
C GLN A 203 -14.82 7.57 7.73
N ALA A 204 -14.10 7.14 8.76
CA ALA A 204 -12.96 7.83 9.33
C ALA A 204 -11.88 8.09 8.27
N ALA A 205 -11.54 7.08 7.45
CA ALA A 205 -10.62 7.24 6.33
C ALA A 205 -11.09 8.29 5.31
N LYS A 206 -12.40 8.33 5.02
CA LYS A 206 -13.01 9.31 4.12
C LYS A 206 -12.91 10.73 4.71
N ARG A 207 -13.26 10.90 5.99
CA ARG A 207 -13.14 12.18 6.72
C ARG A 207 -11.72 12.72 6.66
N VAL A 208 -10.71 11.89 6.93
CA VAL A 208 -9.28 12.26 6.84
C VAL A 208 -8.86 12.73 5.44
N ARG A 209 -9.42 12.11 4.39
CA ARG A 209 -9.10 12.50 3.01
C ARG A 209 -9.77 13.80 2.63
N GLU A 210 -11.00 14.02 3.08
CA GLU A 210 -11.74 15.26 2.83
C GLU A 210 -11.08 16.44 3.53
N THR A 211 -10.63 16.28 4.77
CA THR A 211 -9.89 17.32 5.50
C THR A 211 -8.56 17.67 4.82
N LYS A 212 -7.86 16.68 4.26
CA LYS A 212 -6.62 16.91 3.48
C LYS A 212 -6.86 17.47 2.08
N ARG A 213 -8.01 17.20 1.47
CA ARG A 213 -8.37 17.68 0.13
C ARG A 213 -8.91 19.11 0.17
N LYS A 214 -9.55 19.51 1.26
CA LYS A 214 -9.90 20.91 1.49
C LYS A 214 -8.58 21.67 1.73
N PRO A 215 -8.19 22.66 0.91
CA PRO A 215 -7.04 23.50 1.26
C PRO A 215 -7.31 24.11 2.65
N PRO A 216 -6.27 24.42 3.44
CA PRO A 216 -6.48 25.00 4.75
C PRO A 216 -7.33 26.25 4.57
N ALA A 217 -8.58 26.18 5.03
CA ALA A 217 -9.34 27.39 5.28
C ALA A 217 -8.55 28.13 6.35
N ALA A 218 -8.29 29.41 6.07
CA ALA A 218 -7.56 30.33 6.91
C ALA A 218 -7.77 30.08 8.40
N ASP A 219 -6.66 30.07 9.14
CA ASP A 219 -6.64 30.16 10.60
C ASP A 219 -7.53 31.33 11.08
N PRO A 220 -8.04 31.25 12.32
CA PRO A 220 -9.19 32.03 12.75
C PRO A 220 -8.85 33.52 12.79
N ALA A 221 -9.85 34.33 12.45
CA ALA A 221 -9.78 35.79 12.53
C ALA A 221 -9.14 36.25 13.84
N PRO A 222 -8.10 37.11 13.82
CA PRO A 222 -7.93 38.08 14.89
C PRO A 222 -8.95 39.20 14.68
N ASP A 223 -9.41 39.72 15.80
CA ASP A 223 -10.33 40.84 15.90
C ASP A 223 -10.05 41.98 14.91
N ALA A 224 -11.15 42.57 14.45
CA ALA A 224 -11.17 43.79 13.69
C ALA A 224 -10.33 44.90 14.36
N ALA A 225 -9.41 45.49 13.60
CA ALA A 225 -9.20 46.93 13.51
C ALA A 225 -8.11 47.28 12.49
N GLU A 226 -8.52 48.06 11.47
CA GLU A 226 -7.75 49.13 10.79
C GLU A 226 -6.51 48.73 9.96
N ALA A 227 -6.27 49.19 8.72
CA ALA A 227 -6.91 50.15 7.82
C ALA A 227 -6.25 50.03 6.41
N SER A 228 -6.90 50.63 5.39
CA SER A 228 -6.42 50.99 4.02
C SER A 228 -6.27 49.88 2.94
N ALA A 229 -6.90 49.94 1.75
CA ALA A 229 -8.02 50.70 1.21
C ALA A 229 -8.69 49.90 0.04
N PRO A 230 -10.02 49.94 -0.13
CA PRO A 230 -10.80 49.16 -1.11
C PRO A 230 -10.82 49.72 -2.55
N ASP A 231 -10.17 50.85 -2.81
CA ASP A 231 -10.28 51.56 -4.09
C ASP A 231 -9.44 50.89 -5.20
N ASP A 232 -8.28 50.34 -4.86
CA ASP A 232 -7.41 49.59 -5.79
C ASP A 232 -8.08 48.31 -6.29
N THR A 233 -8.83 47.64 -5.41
CA THR A 233 -9.55 46.42 -5.77
C THR A 233 -10.78 46.73 -6.63
N VAL A 234 -11.50 47.82 -6.35
CA VAL A 234 -12.63 48.24 -7.19
C VAL A 234 -12.16 48.76 -8.56
N GLN A 235 -11.04 49.49 -8.64
CA GLN A 235 -10.44 49.88 -9.92
C GLN A 235 -9.97 48.65 -10.72
N ALA A 236 -9.27 47.71 -10.09
CA ALA A 236 -8.82 46.49 -10.76
C ALA A 236 -10.00 45.65 -11.28
N LEU A 237 -11.08 45.55 -10.51
CA LEU A 237 -12.30 44.85 -10.93
C LEU A 237 -13.01 45.58 -12.08
N ARG A 238 -13.10 46.92 -12.05
CA ARG A 238 -13.70 47.70 -13.15
C ARG A 238 -12.91 47.58 -14.45
N GLN A 239 -11.57 47.59 -14.38
CA GLN A 239 -10.72 47.35 -15.55
C GLN A 239 -10.94 45.94 -16.11
N ARG A 240 -11.03 44.92 -15.24
CA ARG A 240 -11.27 43.55 -15.66
C ARG A 240 -12.65 43.36 -16.30
N VAL A 241 -13.68 44.00 -15.76
CA VAL A 241 -15.04 43.98 -16.34
C VAL A 241 -15.04 44.63 -17.73
N ALA A 242 -14.39 45.80 -17.89
CA ALA A 242 -14.31 46.46 -19.19
C ALA A 242 -13.60 45.61 -20.26
N THR A 243 -12.53 44.89 -19.89
CA THR A 243 -11.85 43.95 -20.81
C THR A 243 -12.77 42.81 -21.22
N LEU A 244 -13.46 42.19 -20.26
CA LEU A 244 -14.35 41.06 -20.52
C LEU A 244 -15.57 41.46 -21.35
N GLU A 245 -16.10 42.66 -21.17
CA GLU A 245 -17.20 43.19 -21.98
C GLU A 245 -16.79 43.43 -23.43
N ALA A 246 -15.57 43.96 -23.66
CA ALA A 246 -15.02 44.13 -25.01
C ALA A 246 -14.80 42.77 -25.71
N GLU A 247 -14.26 41.78 -25.00
CA GLU A 247 -14.11 40.41 -25.52
C GLU A 247 -15.48 39.78 -25.83
N ASN A 248 -16.48 39.97 -24.97
CA ASN A 248 -17.83 39.44 -25.22
C ASN A 248 -18.47 40.08 -26.44
N ALA A 249 -18.29 41.39 -26.64
CA ALA A 249 -18.81 42.10 -27.81
C ALA A 249 -18.17 41.60 -29.11
N ALA A 250 -16.85 41.37 -29.11
CA ALA A 250 -16.13 40.82 -30.25
C ALA A 250 -16.61 39.39 -30.59
N LEU A 251 -16.71 38.52 -29.58
CA LEU A 251 -17.21 37.15 -29.75
C LEU A 251 -18.66 37.11 -30.25
N ARG A 252 -19.50 38.06 -29.82
CA ARG A 252 -20.90 38.17 -30.31
C ARG A 252 -20.96 38.59 -31.77
N GLN A 253 -20.07 39.47 -32.23
CA GLN A 253 -19.98 39.84 -33.65
C GLN A 253 -19.48 38.67 -34.50
N GLU A 254 -18.51 37.91 -34.00
CA GLU A 254 -18.00 36.72 -34.67
C GLU A 254 -19.09 35.63 -34.80
N LEU A 255 -19.85 35.40 -33.73
CA LEU A 255 -21.01 34.50 -33.76
C LEU A 255 -22.14 34.98 -34.67
N ALA A 256 -22.32 36.29 -34.82
CA ALA A 256 -23.31 36.86 -35.75
C ALA A 256 -22.86 36.68 -37.21
N ALA A 257 -21.57 36.81 -37.50
CA ALA A 257 -21.00 36.57 -38.83
C ALA A 257 -21.02 35.07 -39.22
N LEU A 258 -20.92 34.18 -38.24
CA LEU A 258 -20.93 32.72 -38.43
C LEU A 258 -22.35 32.12 -38.44
N ARG A 259 -23.40 32.89 -38.13
CA ARG A 259 -24.78 32.38 -38.19
C ARG A 259 -25.28 32.36 -39.65
N PRO A 260 -25.63 31.19 -40.21
CA PRO A 260 -26.23 31.10 -41.54
C PRO A 260 -27.60 31.79 -41.54
N GLN A 261 -27.86 32.66 -42.51
CA GLN A 261 -29.17 33.29 -42.68
C GLN A 261 -30.24 32.22 -43.03
N PRO A 262 -31.45 32.31 -42.45
CA PRO A 262 -32.51 31.36 -42.74
C PRO A 262 -32.98 31.47 -44.20
N SER A 263 -33.12 30.31 -44.82
CA SER A 263 -33.54 30.09 -46.19
C SER A 263 -35.03 30.37 -46.42
N SER A 264 -35.30 31.13 -47.51
CA SER A 264 -36.44 31.01 -48.46
C SER A 264 -37.81 31.61 -48.03
N PRO A 265 -38.61 32.19 -48.96
CA PRO A 265 -39.19 31.46 -50.12
C PRO A 265 -39.18 32.20 -51.48
N HIS A 266 -39.19 31.40 -52.56
CA HIS A 266 -39.68 31.76 -53.91
C HIS A 266 -41.20 32.06 -53.89
N PRO A 267 -41.85 32.49 -54.99
CA PRO A 267 -41.44 33.26 -56.19
C PRO A 267 -42.32 34.53 -56.34
N VAL A 268 -42.21 35.33 -57.41
CA VAL A 268 -43.34 35.86 -58.24
C VAL A 268 -42.78 36.74 -59.37
N GLU A 269 -43.28 36.40 -60.54
CA GLU A 269 -43.26 36.97 -61.89
C GLU A 269 -43.70 38.43 -61.99
N GLU A 270 -43.06 39.23 -62.86
CA GLU A 270 -43.60 40.35 -63.67
C GLU A 270 -42.40 41.11 -64.29
N ALA A 271 -42.07 40.90 -65.56
CA ALA A 271 -42.66 41.51 -66.76
C ALA A 271 -42.23 42.98 -67.00
N GLN A 272 -41.85 43.22 -68.26
CA GLN A 272 -41.74 44.50 -69.00
C GLN A 272 -40.36 45.19 -69.10
N ALA A 273 -39.75 44.98 -70.27
CA ALA A 273 -39.06 46.00 -71.08
C ALA A 273 -40.01 47.20 -71.37
N PRO A 274 -39.57 48.43 -71.75
CA PRO A 274 -38.55 48.68 -72.78
C PRO A 274 -37.65 49.92 -72.58
N PHE A 275 -36.58 50.02 -73.37
CA PHE A 275 -36.23 51.17 -74.23
C PHE A 275 -35.26 50.71 -75.31
#